data_AF-A0A7R6R4I4-F1
#
_entry.id   AF-A0A7R6R4I4-F1
#
_cell.length_a   1.000
_cell.length_b   1.000
_cell.length_c   1.000
_cell.angle_alpha   90.00
_cell.angle_beta   90.00
_cell.angle_gamma   90.00
#
_symmetry.space_group_name_H-M   'P 1'
#
loop_
_entity.id
_entity.type
_entity.pdbx_description
1 polymer ?
#
loop_
_entity_poly.entity_id
_entity_poly.type
_entity_poly.pdbx_seq_one_letter_code
_entity_poly.pdbx_strand_id
1 'polypeptide(L)'
;MTLAWSITGVAQETQRPHTYVFAQPEMVSAQRVFGVGNAAMLLGQACAEFQEAAASYAQWLARNQATMQQLTNTLAAHYRIPVTDDGLQARVAAAMHLKTVLSLSAATSDEVCPTLPETLALPNMDLQQRYRESLVEVRDPNYLNPKRKSATMPKPAATTEDTP
;
A
#
# COMPACT_ATOMS: atom_id res chain seq x y z
N MET A 1 56.13 14.23 -21.26
CA MET A 1 54.96 14.85 -20.62
C MET A 1 53.76 14.66 -21.54
N THR A 2 52.86 13.75 -21.22
CA THR A 2 51.62 13.51 -21.96
C THR A 2 50.46 13.62 -20.99
N LEU A 3 49.68 14.69 -21.13
CA LEU A 3 48.47 14.98 -20.37
C LEU A 3 47.34 14.12 -20.95
N ALA A 4 46.90 13.10 -20.21
CA ALA A 4 45.67 12.38 -20.52
C ALA A 4 44.51 13.06 -19.78
N TRP A 5 43.60 13.66 -20.55
CA TRP A 5 42.40 14.31 -20.03
C TRP A 5 41.33 13.26 -19.71
N SER A 6 40.91 13.23 -18.45
CA SER A 6 39.75 12.46 -18.00
C SER A 6 38.47 13.12 -18.52
N ILE A 7 37.73 12.41 -19.37
CA ILE A 7 36.39 12.82 -19.78
C ILE A 7 35.43 12.40 -18.66
N THR A 8 35.08 13.33 -17.78
CA THR A 8 33.96 13.14 -16.85
C THR A 8 32.67 13.22 -17.64
N GLY A 9 32.11 12.06 -17.99
CA GLY A 9 30.74 11.97 -18.51
C GLY A 9 29.77 12.38 -17.40
N VAL A 10 29.22 13.59 -17.50
CA VAL A 10 28.12 14.04 -16.63
C VAL A 10 26.89 13.23 -17.02
N ALA A 11 26.44 12.34 -16.13
CA ALA A 11 25.15 11.68 -16.28
C ALA A 11 24.07 12.77 -16.34
N GLN A 12 23.52 13.01 -17.53
CA GLN A 12 22.39 13.91 -17.69
C GLN A 12 21.17 13.23 -17.05
N GLU A 13 20.90 13.58 -15.79
CA GLU A 13 19.64 13.23 -15.14
C GLU A 13 18.52 13.86 -15.98
N THR A 14 17.81 13.02 -16.73
CA THR A 14 16.75 13.47 -17.63
C THR A 14 15.66 14.06 -16.75
N GLN A 15 15.53 15.39 -16.76
CA GLN A 15 14.53 16.10 -15.98
C GLN A 15 13.16 15.64 -16.44
N ARG A 16 12.56 14.69 -15.69
CA ARG A 16 11.21 14.20 -16.01
C ARG A 16 10.27 15.40 -15.93
N PRO A 17 9.37 15.57 -16.92
CA PRO A 17 8.31 16.56 -16.82
C PRO A 17 7.65 16.44 -15.45
N HIS A 18 7.52 17.57 -14.73
CA HIS A 18 6.79 17.65 -13.46
C HIS A 18 5.30 17.39 -13.72
N THR A 19 4.98 16.15 -14.05
CA THR A 19 3.63 15.64 -14.13
C THR A 19 3.27 15.19 -12.73
N TYR A 20 2.21 15.77 -12.17
CA TYR A 20 1.67 15.33 -10.89
C TYR A 20 1.40 13.82 -10.95
N VAL A 21 1.66 13.09 -9.86
CA VAL A 21 1.52 11.61 -9.81
C VAL A 21 0.11 11.15 -10.19
N PHE A 22 -0.90 12.03 -10.10
CA PHE A 22 -2.27 11.79 -10.61
C PHE A 22 -2.34 11.55 -12.12
N ALA A 23 -1.35 11.98 -12.90
CA ALA A 23 -1.22 11.67 -14.32
C ALA A 23 -0.65 10.26 -14.58
N GLN A 24 -0.31 9.51 -13.52
CA GLN A 24 0.21 8.14 -13.58
C GLN A 24 -0.68 7.23 -12.71
N PRO A 25 -1.85 6.80 -13.22
CA PRO A 25 -2.80 5.98 -12.46
C PRO A 25 -2.16 4.74 -11.82
N GLU A 26 -1.21 4.13 -12.52
CA GLU A 26 -0.45 2.96 -12.06
C GLU A 26 0.34 3.26 -10.79
N MET A 27 0.95 4.45 -10.69
CA MET A 27 1.72 4.85 -9.52
C MET A 27 0.81 5.14 -8.32
N VAL A 28 -0.31 5.82 -8.53
CA VAL A 28 -1.30 6.09 -7.47
C VAL A 28 -1.88 4.78 -6.94
N SER A 29 -2.26 3.86 -7.82
CA SER A 29 -2.76 2.54 -7.44
C SER A 29 -1.68 1.73 -6.71
N ALA A 30 -0.42 1.79 -7.16
CA ALA A 30 0.66 1.09 -6.50
C ALA A 30 0.85 1.60 -5.06
N GLN A 31 0.86 2.91 -4.85
CA GLN A 31 0.96 3.53 -3.52
C GLN A 31 -0.23 3.13 -2.62
N ARG A 32 -1.47 3.22 -3.13
CA ARG A 32 -2.69 2.87 -2.37
C ARG A 32 -2.70 1.41 -1.91
N VAL A 33 -2.34 0.49 -2.80
CA VAL A 33 -2.37 -0.95 -2.48
C VAL A 33 -1.19 -1.34 -1.61
N PHE A 34 0.00 -0.80 -1.87
CA PHE A 34 1.17 -1.01 -1.02
C PHE A 34 0.89 -0.60 0.43
N GLY A 35 0.24 0.55 0.65
CA GLY A 35 -0.09 1.00 2.01
C GLY A 35 -0.95 -0.02 2.80
N VAL A 36 -1.91 -0.65 2.14
CA VAL A 36 -2.75 -1.69 2.76
C VAL A 36 -1.99 -3.00 2.96
N GLY A 37 -1.20 -3.43 1.98
CA GLY A 37 -0.35 -4.59 2.15
C GLY A 37 0.68 -4.42 3.28
N ASN A 38 1.29 -3.24 3.39
CA ASN A 38 2.20 -2.90 4.48
C ASN A 38 1.50 -2.96 5.84
N ALA A 39 0.29 -2.40 5.97
CA ALA A 39 -0.49 -2.47 7.20
C ALA A 39 -0.83 -3.92 7.59
N ALA A 40 -1.26 -4.75 6.63
CA ALA A 40 -1.55 -6.16 6.86
C ALA A 40 -0.32 -6.95 7.32
N MET A 41 0.85 -6.67 6.74
CA MET A 41 2.11 -7.28 7.17
C MET A 41 2.52 -6.88 8.58
N LEU A 42 2.36 -5.61 8.95
CA LEU A 42 2.62 -5.15 10.32
C LEU A 42 1.67 -5.78 11.33
N LEU A 43 0.38 -5.94 10.99
CA LEU A 43 -0.59 -6.63 11.82
C LEU A 43 -0.26 -8.12 11.97
N GLY A 44 0.11 -8.80 10.89
CA GLY A 44 0.54 -10.19 10.92
C GLY A 44 1.75 -10.41 11.83
N GLN A 45 2.74 -9.50 11.80
CA GLN A 45 3.89 -9.51 12.70
C GLN A 45 3.48 -9.25 14.16
N ALA A 46 2.63 -8.25 14.40
CA ALA A 46 2.19 -7.90 15.76
C ALA A 46 1.31 -9.00 16.40
N CYS A 47 0.65 -9.84 15.58
CA CYS A 47 -0.21 -10.92 16.02
C CYS A 47 0.44 -12.32 15.92
N ALA A 48 1.76 -12.41 15.77
CA ALA A 48 2.46 -13.68 15.53
C ALA A 48 2.28 -14.72 16.65
N GLU A 49 2.04 -14.28 17.89
CA GLU A 49 1.80 -15.16 19.05
C GLU A 49 0.39 -15.78 19.08
N PHE A 50 -0.53 -15.30 18.24
CA PHE A 50 -1.90 -15.81 18.15
C PHE A 50 -1.97 -16.84 17.01
N GLN A 51 -2.06 -18.13 17.35
CA GLN A 51 -1.91 -19.23 16.39
C GLN A 51 -2.81 -19.11 15.15
N GLU A 52 -4.10 -18.82 15.33
CA GLU A 52 -5.05 -18.66 14.21
C GLU A 52 -4.75 -17.42 13.37
N ALA A 53 -4.35 -16.31 13.99
CA ALA A 53 -3.94 -15.08 13.32
C ALA A 53 -2.66 -15.31 12.50
N ALA A 54 -1.67 -16.00 13.07
CA ALA A 54 -0.42 -16.34 12.39
C ALA A 54 -0.67 -17.27 11.18
N ALA A 55 -1.53 -18.29 11.35
CA ALA A 55 -1.88 -19.22 10.28
C ALA A 55 -2.63 -18.51 9.13
N SER A 56 -3.63 -17.67 9.45
CA SER A 56 -4.37 -16.91 8.46
C SER A 56 -3.50 -15.87 7.75
N TYR A 57 -2.58 -15.21 8.47
CA TYR A 57 -1.59 -14.31 7.90
C TYR A 57 -0.66 -15.04 6.94
N ALA A 58 -0.13 -16.22 7.30
CA ALA A 58 0.74 -16.99 6.41
C ALA A 58 0.02 -17.35 5.09
N GLN A 59 -1.26 -17.74 5.16
CA GLN A 59 -2.08 -18.01 3.97
C GLN A 59 -2.31 -16.74 3.14
N TRP A 60 -2.64 -15.62 3.78
CA TRP A 60 -2.80 -14.34 3.10
C TRP A 60 -1.51 -13.90 2.41
N LEU A 61 -0.37 -14.01 3.10
CA LEU A 61 0.94 -13.65 2.58
C LEU A 61 1.29 -14.50 1.36
N ALA A 62 1.09 -15.82 1.43
CA ALA A 62 1.36 -16.72 0.29
C ALA A 62 0.59 -16.32 -0.98
N ARG A 63 -0.67 -15.88 -0.84
CA ARG A 63 -1.49 -15.41 -1.98
C ARG A 63 -1.04 -14.04 -2.51
N ASN A 64 -0.51 -13.18 -1.65
CA ASN A 64 -0.25 -11.77 -1.97
C ASN A 64 1.22 -11.41 -2.15
N GLN A 65 2.15 -12.35 -1.89
CA GLN A 65 3.59 -12.10 -1.89
C GLN A 65 4.10 -11.57 -3.23
N ALA A 66 3.69 -12.18 -4.34
CA ALA A 66 4.10 -11.74 -5.67
C ALA A 66 3.64 -10.31 -5.97
N THR A 67 2.40 -9.98 -5.62
CA THR A 67 1.86 -8.62 -5.76
C THR A 67 2.63 -7.63 -4.88
N MET A 68 2.89 -7.95 -3.62
CA MET A 68 3.69 -7.09 -2.74
C MET A 68 5.11 -6.87 -3.26
N GLN A 69 5.76 -7.91 -3.79
CA GLN A 69 7.09 -7.77 -4.39
C GLN A 69 7.06 -6.83 -5.60
N GLN A 70 6.08 -6.98 -6.48
CA GLN A 70 5.93 -6.12 -7.66
C GLN A 70 5.69 -4.66 -7.26
N LEU A 71 4.79 -4.41 -6.30
CA LEU A 71 4.50 -3.08 -5.78
C LEU A 71 5.75 -2.46 -5.15
N THR A 72 6.46 -3.22 -4.32
CA THR A 72 7.70 -2.81 -3.68
C THR A 72 8.75 -2.41 -4.70
N ASN A 73 8.98 -3.22 -5.74
CA ASN A 73 9.95 -2.91 -6.79
C ASN A 73 9.56 -1.67 -7.60
N THR A 74 8.28 -1.53 -7.94
CA THR A 74 7.74 -0.37 -8.67
C THR A 74 7.97 0.91 -7.88
N LEU A 75 7.63 0.90 -6.59
CA LEU A 75 7.76 2.06 -5.72
C LEU A 75 9.23 2.35 -5.39
N ALA A 76 10.06 1.33 -5.22
CA ALA A 76 11.50 1.51 -5.04
C ALA A 76 12.12 2.23 -6.23
N ALA A 77 11.78 1.84 -7.46
CA ALA A 77 12.23 2.54 -8.66
C ALA A 77 11.74 4.00 -8.70
N HIS A 78 10.48 4.25 -8.32
CA HIS A 78 9.92 5.61 -8.28
C HIS A 78 10.62 6.52 -7.25
N TYR A 79 10.86 6.00 -6.04
CA TYR A 79 11.52 6.73 -4.96
C TYR A 79 13.06 6.68 -5.04
N ARG A 80 13.63 6.08 -6.10
CA ARG A 80 15.08 5.89 -6.31
C ARG A 80 15.76 5.17 -5.13
N ILE A 81 15.08 4.17 -4.56
CA ILE A 81 15.58 3.36 -3.46
C ILE A 81 16.39 2.20 -4.07
N PRO A 82 17.69 2.05 -3.73
CA PRO A 82 18.50 0.95 -4.24
C PRO A 82 17.93 -0.40 -3.84
N VAL A 83 17.82 -1.33 -4.80
CA VAL A 83 17.46 -2.73 -4.54
C VAL A 83 18.71 -3.39 -3.97
N THR A 84 18.69 -3.58 -2.65
CA THR A 84 19.70 -4.31 -1.87
C THR A 84 19.00 -5.48 -1.20
N ASP A 85 19.75 -6.49 -0.79
CA ASP A 85 19.20 -7.77 -0.36
C ASP A 85 18.20 -7.65 0.81
N ASP A 86 18.44 -6.73 1.76
CA ASP A 86 17.59 -6.62 2.95
C ASP A 86 16.72 -5.36 3.02
N GLY A 87 15.51 -5.55 3.58
CA GLY A 87 14.67 -4.47 4.08
C GLY A 87 14.08 -3.51 3.04
N LEU A 88 14.08 -3.87 1.75
CA LEU A 88 13.60 -2.99 0.68
C LEU A 88 12.17 -2.48 0.93
N GLN A 89 11.26 -3.36 1.33
CA GLN A 89 9.87 -2.98 1.62
C GLN A 89 9.78 -1.94 2.75
N ALA A 90 10.52 -2.12 3.84
CA ALA A 90 10.51 -1.18 4.96
C ALA A 90 11.05 0.20 4.54
N ARG A 91 12.07 0.24 3.66
CA ARG A 91 12.59 1.49 3.10
C ARG A 91 11.58 2.17 2.17
N VAL A 92 10.85 1.40 1.36
CA VAL A 92 9.73 1.94 0.56
C VAL A 92 8.64 2.51 1.45
N ALA A 93 8.25 1.80 2.51
CA ALA A 93 7.28 2.28 3.48
C ALA A 93 7.74 3.58 4.16
N ALA A 94 9.01 3.67 4.56
CA ALA A 94 9.59 4.89 5.13
C ALA A 94 9.58 6.07 4.14
N ALA A 95 9.92 5.84 2.86
CA ALA A 95 9.87 6.87 1.82
C ALA A 95 8.44 7.36 1.53
N MET A 96 7.43 6.51 1.79
CA MET A 96 6.02 6.86 1.73
C MET A 96 5.47 7.46 3.04
N HIS A 97 6.32 7.68 4.05
CA HIS A 97 5.94 8.13 5.40
C HIS A 97 4.93 7.21 6.11
N LEU A 98 4.98 5.91 5.80
CA LEU A 98 4.17 4.89 6.47
C LEU A 98 4.89 4.36 7.71
N LYS A 99 4.12 3.77 8.63
CA LYS A 99 4.71 3.00 9.73
C LYS A 99 5.51 1.83 9.17
N THR A 100 6.67 1.58 9.77
CA THR A 100 7.55 0.43 9.50
C THR A 100 7.58 -0.58 10.64
N VAL A 101 7.00 -0.22 11.79
CA VAL A 101 6.84 -1.05 12.98
C VAL A 101 5.46 -0.76 13.57
N LEU A 102 4.80 -1.80 14.06
CA LEU A 102 3.55 -1.70 14.81
C LEU A 102 3.75 -2.29 16.19
N SER A 103 3.64 -1.44 17.21
CA SER A 103 3.63 -1.86 18.61
C SER A 103 2.18 -1.80 19.12
N LEU A 104 1.66 -2.93 19.57
CA LEU A 104 0.34 -3.03 20.21
C LEU A 104 0.53 -3.26 21.71
N SER A 105 -0.37 -2.70 22.52
CA SER A 105 -0.45 -3.10 23.94
C SER A 105 -1.04 -4.51 24.03
N ALA A 106 -0.79 -5.23 25.13
CA ALA A 106 -1.36 -6.57 25.33
C ALA A 106 -2.91 -6.56 25.24
N ALA A 107 -3.56 -5.59 25.87
CA ALA A 107 -5.01 -5.43 25.80
C ALA A 107 -5.50 -5.20 24.35
N THR A 108 -4.76 -4.40 23.57
CA THR A 108 -5.09 -4.17 22.16
C THR A 108 -4.87 -5.42 21.32
N SER A 109 -3.77 -6.17 21.51
CA SER A 109 -3.52 -7.40 20.76
C SER A 109 -4.58 -8.46 21.04
N ASP A 110 -5.00 -8.60 22.30
CA ASP A 110 -6.04 -9.55 22.71
C ASP A 110 -7.40 -9.23 22.06
N GLU A 111 -7.68 -7.95 21.78
CA GLU A 111 -8.89 -7.52 21.10
C GLU A 111 -8.81 -7.70 19.58
N VAL A 112 -7.70 -7.27 18.95
CA VAL A 112 -7.63 -7.18 17.48
C VAL A 112 -7.16 -8.46 16.81
N CYS A 113 -6.21 -9.18 17.40
CA CYS A 113 -5.60 -10.35 16.75
C CYS A 113 -6.58 -11.51 16.50
N PRO A 114 -7.56 -11.81 17.37
CA PRO A 114 -8.58 -12.80 17.08
C PRO A 114 -9.46 -12.48 15.86
N THR A 115 -9.60 -11.20 15.49
CA THR A 115 -10.40 -10.77 14.33
C THR A 115 -9.62 -10.78 13.01
N LEU A 116 -8.31 -11.02 13.07
CA LEU A 116 -7.43 -11.00 11.89
C LEU A 116 -7.83 -12.04 10.83
N PRO A 117 -8.18 -13.30 11.16
CA PRO A 117 -8.58 -14.28 10.15
C PRO A 117 -9.77 -13.83 9.30
N GLU A 118 -10.82 -13.31 9.94
CA GLU A 118 -12.01 -12.79 9.25
C GLU A 118 -11.67 -11.58 8.37
N THR A 119 -10.84 -10.68 8.90
CA THR A 119 -10.39 -9.49 8.17
C THR A 119 -9.60 -9.87 6.92
N LEU A 120 -8.63 -10.80 7.02
CA LEU A 120 -7.78 -11.23 5.90
C LEU A 120 -8.54 -12.08 4.86
N ALA A 121 -9.71 -12.61 5.21
CA ALA A 121 -10.59 -13.32 4.31
C ALA A 121 -11.48 -12.39 3.47
N LEU A 122 -11.56 -11.09 3.80
CA LEU A 122 -12.36 -10.14 3.03
C LEU A 122 -11.84 -10.02 1.58
N PRO A 123 -12.72 -9.91 0.57
CA PRO A 123 -12.30 -9.81 -0.83
C PRO A 123 -11.36 -8.63 -1.13
N ASN A 124 -11.53 -7.52 -0.40
CA ASN A 124 -10.70 -6.32 -0.56
C ASN A 124 -9.28 -6.47 0.02
N MET A 125 -8.96 -7.60 0.65
CA MET A 125 -7.62 -7.98 1.10
C MET A 125 -6.83 -8.79 0.07
N ASP A 126 -7.42 -9.13 -1.07
CA ASP A 126 -6.66 -9.57 -2.26
C ASP A 126 -6.01 -8.35 -2.91
N LEU A 127 -4.69 -8.23 -2.80
CA LEU A 127 -3.95 -7.07 -3.27
C LEU A 127 -3.94 -6.97 -4.80
N GLN A 128 -4.00 -8.11 -5.51
CA GLN A 128 -4.00 -8.10 -6.97
C GLN A 128 -5.34 -7.56 -7.48
N GLN A 129 -6.44 -8.05 -6.92
CA GLN A 129 -7.78 -7.56 -7.22
C GLN A 129 -7.92 -6.09 -6.84
N ARG A 130 -7.47 -5.71 -5.64
CA ARG A 130 -7.48 -4.32 -5.18
C ARG A 130 -6.69 -3.39 -6.08
N TYR A 131 -5.57 -3.84 -6.63
CA TYR A 131 -4.79 -3.10 -7.62
C TYR A 131 -5.56 -2.90 -8.92
N ARG A 132 -6.20 -3.95 -9.45
CA ARG A 132 -7.05 -3.85 -10.64
C ARG A 132 -8.20 -2.87 -10.45
N GLU A 133 -8.90 -2.95 -9.31
CA GLU A 133 -10.01 -2.06 -8.98
C GLU A 133 -9.56 -0.61 -8.80
N SER A 134 -8.44 -0.41 -8.08
CA SER A 134 -7.87 0.93 -7.92
C SER A 134 -7.46 1.53 -9.25
N LEU A 135 -6.92 0.75 -10.19
CA LEU A 135 -6.55 1.25 -11.51
C LEU A 135 -7.78 1.74 -12.28
N VAL A 136 -8.88 0.99 -12.24
CA VAL A 136 -10.15 1.40 -12.87
C VAL A 136 -10.67 2.70 -12.25
N GLU A 137 -10.65 2.79 -10.92
CA GLU A 137 -11.08 3.99 -10.18
C GLU A 137 -10.24 5.22 -10.55
N VAL A 138 -8.92 5.10 -10.54
CA VAL A 138 -8.00 6.24 -10.74
C VAL A 138 -7.95 6.69 -12.21
N ARG A 139 -8.18 5.78 -13.16
CA ARG A 139 -8.25 6.12 -14.59
C ARG A 139 -9.52 6.86 -14.99
N ASP A 140 -10.54 6.90 -14.12
CA ASP A 140 -11.74 7.70 -14.37
C ASP A 140 -11.38 9.19 -14.48
N PRO A 141 -11.73 9.87 -15.59
CA PRO A 141 -11.47 11.31 -15.76
C PRO A 141 -12.05 12.19 -14.63
N ASN A 142 -13.07 11.69 -13.93
CA ASN A 142 -13.71 12.36 -12.81
C ASN A 142 -13.21 11.88 -11.44
N TYR A 143 -12.12 11.11 -11.38
CA TYR A 143 -11.58 10.53 -10.14
C TYR A 143 -11.36 11.56 -9.02
N LEU A 144 -10.91 12.77 -9.36
CA LEU A 144 -10.68 13.86 -8.40
C LEU A 144 -11.94 14.67 -8.07
N ASN A 145 -13.10 14.35 -8.63
CA ASN A 145 -14.32 15.13 -8.44
C ASN A 145 -14.90 14.89 -7.02
N PRO A 146 -14.92 15.91 -6.14
CA PRO A 146 -15.40 15.78 -4.76
C PRO A 146 -16.85 15.29 -4.66
N LYS A 147 -17.69 15.61 -5.66
CA LYS A 147 -19.13 15.26 -5.68
C LYS A 147 -19.38 13.76 -5.76
N ARG A 148 -18.39 12.96 -6.22
CA ARG A 148 -18.50 11.50 -6.27
C ARG A 148 -18.42 10.85 -4.89
N LYS A 149 -17.58 11.37 -3.98
CA LYS A 149 -17.44 10.84 -2.61
C LYS A 149 -18.75 10.89 -1.82
N SER A 150 -19.60 11.89 -2.10
CA SER A 150 -20.91 12.05 -1.46
C SER A 150 -21.96 11.06 -1.95
N ALA A 151 -21.82 10.53 -3.18
CA ALA A 151 -22.81 9.62 -3.78
C ALA A 151 -22.63 8.15 -3.35
N THR A 152 -21.47 7.78 -2.79
CA THR A 152 -21.17 6.41 -2.35
C THR A 152 -21.30 6.22 -0.83
N MET A 153 -21.58 7.28 -0.06
CA MET A 153 -22.02 7.10 1.32
C MET A 153 -23.41 6.46 1.30
N PRO A 154 -23.65 5.35 2.04
CA PRO A 154 -24.99 4.85 2.26
C PRO A 154 -25.84 6.00 2.81
N LYS A 155 -26.97 6.27 2.15
CA LYS A 155 -27.99 7.18 2.67
C LYS A 155 -28.31 6.71 4.09
N PRO A 156 -28.19 7.55 5.13
CA PRO A 156 -28.64 7.17 6.46
C PRO A 156 -30.09 6.68 6.36
N ALA A 157 -30.36 5.50 6.90
CA ALA A 157 -31.72 4.99 6.98
C ALA A 157 -32.59 6.08 7.61
N ALA A 158 -33.71 6.41 6.94
CA ALA A 158 -34.64 7.39 7.46
C ALA A 158 -35.10 6.91 8.84
N THR A 159 -34.75 7.66 9.88
CA THR A 159 -35.31 7.50 11.21
C THR A 159 -36.82 7.72 11.06
N THR A 160 -37.61 6.66 11.18
CA THR A 160 -39.05 6.80 11.41
C THR A 160 -39.20 7.42 12.79
N GLU A 161 -39.48 8.71 12.79
CA GLU A 161 -39.91 9.47 13.95
C GLU A 161 -41.35 9.01 14.24
N ASP A 162 -41.50 7.97 15.05
CA ASP A 162 -42.75 7.70 15.74
C ASP A 162 -42.84 8.64 16.95
N THR A 163 -43.78 9.57 16.87
CA THR A 163 -44.15 10.49 17.94
C THR A 163 -45.68 10.64 17.92
N PRO A 164 -46.38 10.77 19.05
CA PRO A 164 -46.27 10.12 20.36
C PRO A 164 -47.50 9.26 20.71
#